data_AF-A0A821HWH7-F1
#
_entry.id   AF-A0A821HWH7-F1
#
_cell.length_a   1.000
_cell.length_b   1.000
_cell.length_c   1.000
_cell.angle_alpha   90.00
_cell.angle_beta   90.00
_cell.angle_gamma   90.00
#
_symmetry.space_group_name_H-M   'P 1'
#
loop_
_entity.id
_entity.type
_entity.pdbx_description
1 polymer ?
#
loop_
_entity_poly.entity_id
_entity_poly.type
_entity_poly.pdbx_seq_one_letter_code
_entity_poly.pdbx_strand_id
1 'polypeptide(L)'
;MKLNQQSENQVKQLQAQLVKLFPQCSNNNRHTYSPHMTIGQFENEEKFKEAKSSLILNESFQFPVHYIYILQRSLDNDTEPFHIAYQLPLGSVLPPINSKQLHSVDEKLQQFFQTMNLYESEQSYQRKQEKFEKLSSCFEQIFNNDTLHCFTHSFLPYGSFRIGINGQDVDTVFILNEIKCDNNQATSFDEALRELKHDPTGLNDHIVDLLETQINGTMKNEILHYRKIQALFPIISIVFHDQTKVEIFVQIKTIKEQSNVQTCQDDFDGEEFIHGVHDIERLLIYVYSPPIFQHFLTFIRAWAQQVGLYGQVYGYLSGYSWAILCAYICHKFLAPIKSLSSIEQFSIEEFFSLVQQFFST
;
A
#
# COMPACT_ATOMS: atom_id res chain seq x y z
N MET A 1 -11.72 7.59 -27.40
CA MET A 1 -13.02 7.41 -26.73
C MET A 1 -13.41 8.77 -26.15
N LYS A 2 -14.66 9.24 -26.27
CA LYS A 2 -15.11 10.43 -25.52
C LYS A 2 -15.58 9.96 -24.14
N LEU A 3 -15.12 10.60 -23.08
CA LEU A 3 -15.61 10.34 -21.73
C LEU A 3 -17.02 10.93 -21.57
N ASN A 4 -17.82 10.35 -20.68
CA ASN A 4 -19.05 10.99 -20.23
C ASN A 4 -18.73 12.06 -19.16
N GLN A 5 -19.67 12.95 -18.84
CA GLN A 5 -19.45 14.08 -17.94
C GLN A 5 -19.07 13.66 -16.49
N GLN A 6 -19.55 12.51 -16.01
CA GLN A 6 -19.18 11.96 -14.71
C GLN A 6 -17.72 11.48 -14.72
N SER A 7 -17.33 10.72 -15.74
CA SER A 7 -15.95 10.27 -15.93
C SER A 7 -14.99 11.44 -16.17
N GLU A 8 -15.40 12.49 -16.88
CA GLU A 8 -14.61 13.72 -16.98
C GLU A 8 -14.37 14.38 -15.62
N ASN A 9 -15.39 14.42 -14.75
CA ASN A 9 -15.25 15.00 -13.41
C ASN A 9 -14.35 14.15 -12.51
N GLN A 10 -14.48 12.82 -12.54
CA GLN A 10 -13.58 11.90 -11.85
C GLN A 10 -12.13 12.04 -12.33
N VAL A 11 -11.93 12.13 -13.65
CA VAL A 11 -10.61 12.35 -14.25
C VAL A 11 -10.01 13.71 -13.85
N LYS A 12 -10.81 14.78 -13.79
CA LYS A 12 -10.36 16.10 -13.30
C LYS A 12 -10.00 16.06 -11.80
N GLN A 13 -10.75 15.32 -10.99
CA GLN A 13 -10.44 15.12 -9.56
C GLN A 13 -9.13 14.33 -9.38
N LEU A 14 -8.96 13.23 -10.12
CA LEU A 14 -7.71 12.47 -10.14
C LEU A 14 -6.54 13.35 -10.58
N GLN A 15 -6.67 14.10 -11.67
CA GLN A 15 -5.64 15.06 -12.11
C GLN A 15 -5.29 16.06 -10.99
N ALA A 16 -6.28 16.62 -10.31
CA ALA A 16 -6.05 17.58 -9.22
C ALA A 16 -5.35 16.94 -8.01
N GLN A 17 -5.56 15.66 -7.73
CA GLN A 17 -4.79 14.91 -6.73
C GLN A 17 -3.36 14.65 -7.21
N LEU A 18 -3.17 14.21 -8.45
CA LEU A 18 -1.84 13.94 -9.02
C LEU A 18 -0.98 15.20 -9.12
N VAL A 19 -1.55 16.35 -9.45
CA VAL A 19 -0.84 17.65 -9.47
C VAL A 19 -0.41 18.08 -8.07
N LYS A 20 -1.17 17.73 -7.01
CA LYS A 20 -0.75 17.98 -5.61
C LYS A 20 0.39 17.06 -5.17
N LEU A 21 0.36 15.79 -5.61
CA LEU A 21 1.43 14.81 -5.32
C LEU A 21 2.71 15.11 -6.11
N PHE A 22 2.56 15.63 -7.33
CA PHE A 22 3.66 15.84 -8.27
C PHE A 22 3.62 17.26 -8.87
N PRO A 23 3.85 18.31 -8.06
CA PRO A 23 3.80 19.71 -8.52
C PRO A 23 4.79 19.99 -9.66
N GLN A 24 5.91 19.26 -9.75
CA GLN A 24 6.86 19.36 -10.85
C GLN A 24 6.23 19.08 -12.23
N CYS A 25 5.12 18.34 -12.29
CA CYS A 25 4.44 18.00 -13.55
C CYS A 25 3.52 19.11 -14.08
N SER A 26 3.22 20.16 -13.30
CA SER A 26 2.32 21.25 -13.75
C SER A 26 2.96 22.25 -14.70
N ASN A 27 4.29 22.24 -14.87
CA ASN A 27 5.03 23.23 -15.65
C ASN A 27 4.91 23.05 -17.18
N ASN A 28 4.27 21.97 -17.64
CA ASN A 28 3.94 21.81 -19.05
C ASN A 28 2.72 22.67 -19.40
N ASN A 29 2.82 23.55 -20.42
CA ASN A 29 1.76 24.47 -20.90
C ASN A 29 0.48 23.79 -21.46
N ARG A 30 0.23 22.52 -21.13
CA ARG A 30 -0.99 21.79 -21.46
C ARG A 30 -1.99 21.93 -20.31
N HIS A 31 -2.84 22.94 -20.38
CA HIS A 31 -3.93 23.16 -19.42
C HIS A 31 -5.03 22.07 -19.43
N THR A 32 -4.90 21.06 -20.29
CA THR A 32 -5.86 19.96 -20.46
C THR A 32 -5.17 18.61 -20.27
N TYR A 33 -5.65 17.83 -19.30
CA TYR A 33 -5.27 16.43 -19.15
C TYR A 33 -6.00 15.58 -20.18
N SER A 34 -5.22 14.94 -21.06
CA SER A 34 -5.72 14.04 -22.10
C SER A 34 -5.31 12.61 -21.76
N PRO A 35 -6.16 11.86 -21.02
CA PRO A 35 -5.87 10.47 -20.70
C PRO A 35 -5.85 9.66 -21.99
N HIS A 36 -4.77 8.92 -22.18
CA HIS A 36 -4.60 7.98 -23.28
C HIS A 36 -4.03 6.67 -22.71
N MET A 37 -4.40 5.56 -23.32
CA MET A 37 -3.95 4.23 -22.92
C MET A 37 -3.08 3.66 -24.02
N THR A 38 -1.84 3.32 -23.68
CA THR A 38 -0.91 2.61 -24.56
C THR A 38 -1.01 1.12 -24.25
N ILE A 39 -1.57 0.34 -25.18
CA ILE A 39 -1.83 -1.10 -24.98
C ILE A 39 -0.55 -1.94 -25.16
N GLY A 40 0.42 -1.42 -25.91
CA GLY A 40 1.74 -2.02 -26.09
C GLY A 40 2.56 -1.24 -27.11
N GLN A 41 3.87 -1.49 -27.11
CA GLN A 41 4.74 -1.16 -28.25
C GLN A 41 4.98 -2.45 -29.03
N PHE A 42 4.85 -2.38 -30.35
CA PHE A 42 4.97 -3.55 -31.24
C PHE A 42 6.28 -3.45 -32.02
N GLU A 43 6.99 -4.58 -32.14
CA GLU A 43 8.27 -4.67 -32.86
C GLU A 43 8.19 -4.18 -34.31
N ASN A 44 7.04 -4.39 -34.96
CA ASN A 44 6.79 -4.00 -36.35
C ASN A 44 5.29 -3.79 -36.63
N GLU A 45 5.00 -3.25 -37.81
CA GLU A 45 3.63 -2.91 -38.23
C GLU A 45 2.75 -4.15 -38.49
N GLU A 46 3.34 -5.31 -38.80
CA GLU A 46 2.59 -6.57 -38.99
C GLU A 46 2.05 -7.10 -37.66
N LYS A 47 2.90 -7.22 -36.62
CA LYS A 47 2.48 -7.57 -35.25
C LYS A 47 1.45 -6.59 -34.70
N PHE A 48 1.58 -5.29 -35.00
CA PHE A 48 0.55 -4.31 -34.66
C PHE A 48 -0.79 -4.57 -35.37
N LYS A 49 -0.78 -4.87 -36.68
CA LYS A 49 -1.99 -5.18 -37.46
C LYS A 49 -2.66 -6.46 -36.98
N GLU A 50 -1.87 -7.50 -36.71
CA GLU A 50 -2.32 -8.77 -36.13
C GLU A 50 -3.00 -8.53 -34.78
N ALA A 51 -2.29 -7.92 -33.82
CA ALA A 51 -2.83 -7.60 -32.50
C ALA A 51 -4.07 -6.70 -32.58
N LYS A 52 -4.08 -5.68 -33.44
CA LYS A 52 -5.25 -4.81 -33.66
C LYS A 52 -6.44 -5.55 -34.26
N SER A 53 -6.20 -6.57 -35.09
CA SER A 53 -7.27 -7.39 -35.68
C SER A 53 -7.90 -8.38 -34.70
N SER A 54 -7.14 -8.81 -33.68
CA SER A 54 -7.62 -9.68 -32.59
C SER A 54 -8.15 -8.91 -31.37
N LEU A 55 -7.77 -7.64 -31.18
CA LEU A 55 -8.25 -6.80 -30.08
C LEU A 55 -9.70 -6.31 -30.28
N ILE A 56 -10.66 -7.17 -29.95
CA ILE A 56 -12.09 -6.84 -29.97
C ILE A 56 -12.49 -6.20 -28.61
N LEU A 57 -12.30 -4.89 -28.48
CA LEU A 57 -12.74 -4.10 -27.32
C LEU A 57 -14.25 -3.75 -27.40
N ASN A 58 -15.10 -4.77 -27.45
CA ASN A 58 -16.56 -4.60 -27.53
C ASN A 58 -17.23 -4.41 -26.16
N GLU A 59 -16.54 -4.74 -25.07
CA GLU A 59 -17.07 -4.71 -23.70
C GLU A 59 -16.30 -3.73 -22.81
N SER A 60 -16.94 -3.26 -21.75
CA SER A 60 -16.27 -2.46 -20.73
C SER A 60 -15.38 -3.37 -19.87
N PHE A 61 -14.10 -3.04 -19.77
CA PHE A 61 -13.13 -3.79 -18.98
C PHE A 61 -12.65 -2.94 -17.79
N GLN A 62 -12.34 -3.63 -16.70
CA GLN A 62 -11.77 -3.05 -15.48
C GLN A 62 -10.48 -3.82 -15.14
N PHE A 63 -9.50 -3.13 -14.56
CA PHE A 63 -8.23 -3.72 -14.18
C PHE A 63 -7.64 -2.98 -12.96
N PRO A 64 -6.98 -3.69 -12.03
CA PRO A 64 -6.31 -3.07 -10.89
C PRO A 64 -5.09 -2.24 -11.35
N VAL A 65 -5.06 -0.97 -10.96
CA VAL A 65 -3.90 -0.08 -11.19
C VAL A 65 -2.96 -0.19 -10.00
N HIS A 66 -1.82 -0.84 -10.21
CA HIS A 66 -0.83 -1.11 -9.16
C HIS A 66 0.18 0.02 -8.95
N TYR A 67 0.44 0.84 -9.98
CA TYR A 67 1.47 1.88 -9.94
C TYR A 67 1.08 3.12 -10.75
N ILE A 68 1.57 4.28 -10.30
CA ILE A 68 1.68 5.50 -11.08
C ILE A 68 3.15 5.77 -11.36
N TYR A 69 3.48 6.06 -12.61
CA TYR A 69 4.83 6.43 -13.02
C TYR A 69 4.87 7.87 -13.50
N ILE A 70 5.85 8.65 -13.03
CA ILE A 70 6.24 9.89 -13.71
C ILE A 70 7.26 9.51 -14.76
N LEU A 71 6.96 9.81 -16.02
CA LEU A 71 7.88 9.68 -17.13
C LEU A 71 8.50 11.04 -17.43
N GLN A 72 9.82 11.08 -17.57
CA GLN A 72 10.59 12.26 -17.91
C GLN A 72 11.47 11.98 -19.13
N ARG A 73 11.78 13.03 -19.89
CA ARG A 73 12.73 13.01 -21.00
C ARG A 73 13.61 14.25 -20.86
N SER A 74 14.84 14.20 -21.38
CA SER A 74 15.67 15.39 -21.49
C SER A 74 14.94 16.49 -22.29
N LEU A 75 15.10 17.75 -21.88
CA LEU A 75 14.38 18.88 -22.48
C LEU A 75 14.80 19.15 -23.94
N ASP A 76 16.03 18.75 -24.30
CA ASP A 76 16.69 19.17 -25.55
C ASP A 76 16.89 18.06 -26.57
N ASN A 77 16.33 16.85 -26.36
CA ASN A 77 16.53 15.73 -27.29
C ASN A 77 15.26 14.87 -27.50
N ASP A 78 14.60 15.06 -28.64
CA ASP A 78 13.45 14.24 -29.08
C ASP A 78 13.83 12.78 -29.39
N THR A 79 15.12 12.46 -29.54
CA THR A 79 15.60 11.10 -29.86
C THR A 79 15.81 10.21 -28.65
N GLU A 80 15.83 10.76 -27.44
CA GLU A 80 15.97 9.97 -26.21
C GLU A 80 14.61 9.40 -25.74
N PRO A 81 14.55 8.12 -25.35
CA PRO A 81 13.33 7.55 -24.79
C PRO A 81 12.99 8.20 -23.45
N PHE A 82 11.69 8.18 -23.11
CA PHE A 82 11.27 8.51 -21.76
C PHE A 82 11.90 7.53 -20.75
N HIS A 83 12.48 8.06 -19.68
CA HIS A 83 12.84 7.28 -18.50
C HIS A 83 11.78 7.47 -17.42
N ILE A 84 11.64 6.47 -16.55
CA ILE A 84 10.89 6.64 -15.31
C ILE A 84 11.71 7.59 -14.42
N ALA A 85 11.09 8.66 -13.92
CA ALA A 85 11.66 9.59 -12.95
C ALA A 85 11.09 9.37 -11.55
N TYR A 86 9.90 8.77 -11.45
CA TYR A 86 9.27 8.42 -10.19
C TYR A 86 8.33 7.21 -10.36
N GLN A 87 8.26 6.35 -9.35
CA GLN A 87 7.36 5.20 -9.28
C GLN A 87 6.63 5.23 -7.94
N LEU A 88 5.29 5.27 -7.99
CA LEU A 88 4.41 5.26 -6.83
C LEU A 88 3.55 3.98 -6.85
N PRO A 89 3.68 3.03 -5.91
CA PRO A 89 2.70 1.96 -5.73
C PRO A 89 1.35 2.53 -5.29
N LEU A 90 0.24 1.94 -5.76
CA LEU A 90 -1.13 2.28 -5.34
C LEU A 90 -1.77 1.09 -4.64
N GLY A 91 -1.96 1.15 -3.32
CA GLY A 91 -2.80 0.22 -2.53
C GLY A 91 -2.41 -1.27 -2.54
N SER A 92 -1.51 -1.67 -3.44
CA SER A 92 -1.02 -3.03 -3.61
C SER A 92 0.27 -3.24 -2.85
N VAL A 93 0.42 -4.44 -2.28
CA VAL A 93 1.63 -4.90 -1.62
C VAL A 93 2.85 -4.69 -2.53
N LEU A 94 3.92 -4.07 -2.01
CA LEU A 94 5.17 -4.01 -2.75
C LEU A 94 5.72 -5.42 -2.96
N PRO A 95 6.26 -5.77 -4.15
CA PRO A 95 6.84 -7.09 -4.40
C PRO A 95 7.83 -7.47 -3.30
N PRO A 96 7.81 -8.72 -2.80
CA PRO A 96 8.64 -9.12 -1.69
C PRO A 96 10.11 -8.98 -2.06
N ILE A 97 10.91 -8.47 -1.14
CA ILE A 97 12.36 -8.47 -1.24
C ILE A 97 12.87 -9.91 -1.38
N ASN A 98 13.42 -10.24 -2.56
CA ASN A 98 13.88 -11.57 -2.89
C ASN A 98 14.98 -11.54 -3.97
N SER A 99 15.75 -12.62 -4.09
CA SER A 99 16.85 -12.75 -5.06
C SER A 99 16.43 -12.97 -6.52
N LYS A 100 15.15 -12.78 -6.85
CA LYS A 100 14.58 -12.79 -8.19
C LYS A 100 13.92 -11.44 -8.53
N GLN A 101 14.06 -10.40 -7.72
CA GLN A 101 13.63 -9.05 -8.08
C GLN A 101 14.44 -8.56 -9.28
N LEU A 102 13.92 -8.78 -10.49
CA LEU A 102 14.50 -8.32 -11.75
C LEU A 102 14.83 -6.81 -11.67
N HIS A 103 16.00 -6.42 -12.18
CA HIS A 103 16.41 -5.03 -12.43
C HIS A 103 16.49 -4.10 -11.20
N SER A 104 17.17 -4.48 -10.09
CA SER A 104 17.22 -3.56 -8.94
C SER A 104 18.48 -3.50 -8.05
N VAL A 105 19.30 -4.56 -7.94
CA VAL A 105 20.50 -4.58 -7.08
C VAL A 105 21.56 -5.57 -7.57
N ASP A 106 22.84 -5.23 -7.35
CA ASP A 106 24.03 -6.05 -7.67
C ASP A 106 23.97 -7.49 -7.10
N GLU A 107 24.49 -8.46 -7.85
CA GLU A 107 24.44 -9.89 -7.50
C GLU A 107 25.11 -10.19 -6.16
N LYS A 108 26.22 -9.52 -5.82
CA LYS A 108 26.91 -9.72 -4.52
C LYS A 108 26.04 -9.26 -3.36
N LEU A 109 25.26 -8.18 -3.56
CA LEU A 109 24.33 -7.70 -2.54
C LEU A 109 23.21 -8.72 -2.32
N GLN A 110 22.71 -9.35 -3.39
CA GLN A 110 21.73 -10.44 -3.27
C GLN A 110 22.30 -11.66 -2.54
N GLN A 111 23.51 -12.10 -2.90
CA GLN A 111 24.23 -13.19 -2.23
C GLN A 111 24.49 -12.88 -0.74
N PHE A 112 24.78 -11.62 -0.39
CA PHE A 112 24.94 -11.19 0.99
C PHE A 112 23.64 -11.32 1.80
N PHE A 113 22.50 -10.86 1.25
CA PHE A 113 21.19 -10.96 1.91
C PHE A 113 20.71 -12.41 2.05
N GLN A 114 20.97 -13.27 1.06
CA GLN A 114 20.76 -14.72 1.17
C GLN A 114 21.60 -15.33 2.30
N THR A 115 22.90 -15.03 2.32
CA THR A 115 23.86 -15.56 3.32
C THR A 115 23.47 -15.16 4.75
N MET A 116 22.99 -13.93 4.93
CA MET A 116 22.51 -13.41 6.22
C MET A 116 21.07 -13.84 6.57
N ASN A 117 20.42 -14.65 5.72
CA ASN A 117 19.04 -15.11 5.86
C ASN A 117 18.03 -13.95 6.08
N LEU A 118 18.23 -12.84 5.36
CA LEU A 118 17.42 -11.62 5.47
C LEU A 118 16.19 -11.61 4.56
N TYR A 119 16.24 -12.36 3.46
CA TYR A 119 15.09 -12.50 2.56
C TYR A 119 14.00 -13.39 3.19
N GLU A 120 12.74 -13.01 2.97
CA GLU A 120 11.64 -13.92 3.24
C GLU A 120 11.61 -15.04 2.18
N SER A 121 11.28 -16.28 2.59
CA SER A 121 11.16 -17.38 1.64
C SER A 121 9.94 -17.21 0.75
N GLU A 122 10.07 -17.56 -0.53
CA GLU A 122 9.00 -17.45 -1.53
C GLU A 122 7.72 -18.17 -1.09
N GLN A 123 7.85 -19.34 -0.45
CA GLN A 123 6.75 -20.10 0.15
C GLN A 123 6.12 -19.45 1.39
N SER A 124 6.87 -18.66 2.16
CA SER A 124 6.31 -17.90 3.30
C SER A 124 5.46 -16.75 2.77
N TYR A 125 6.02 -15.96 1.86
CA TYR A 125 5.32 -14.83 1.27
C TYR A 125 4.08 -15.25 0.47
N GLN A 126 4.17 -16.31 -0.36
CA GLN A 126 3.03 -16.82 -1.13
C GLN A 126 1.86 -17.23 -0.22
N ARG A 127 2.12 -17.91 0.90
CA ARG A 127 1.06 -18.27 1.87
C ARG A 127 0.42 -17.02 2.47
N LYS A 128 1.21 -16.03 2.89
CA LYS A 128 0.71 -14.75 3.42
C LYS A 128 -0.15 -14.01 2.40
N GLN A 129 0.30 -13.93 1.14
CA GLN A 129 -0.44 -13.33 0.05
C GLN A 129 -1.76 -14.05 -0.19
N GLU A 130 -1.76 -15.39 -0.24
CA GLU A 130 -2.97 -16.20 -0.38
C GLU A 130 -3.99 -15.93 0.74
N LYS A 131 -3.55 -15.87 2.03
CA LYS A 131 -4.45 -15.54 3.14
C LYS A 131 -5.00 -14.12 3.03
N PHE A 132 -4.15 -13.15 2.67
CA PHE A 132 -4.57 -11.76 2.47
C PHE A 132 -5.62 -11.65 1.36
N GLU A 133 -5.40 -12.27 0.21
CA GLU A 133 -6.30 -12.23 -0.95
C GLU A 133 -7.65 -12.90 -0.66
N LYS A 134 -7.64 -14.07 0.01
CA LYS A 134 -8.88 -14.74 0.43
C LYS A 134 -9.65 -13.94 1.50
N LEU A 135 -8.96 -13.33 2.48
CA LEU A 135 -9.60 -12.47 3.47
C LEU A 135 -10.18 -11.21 2.82
N SER A 136 -9.40 -10.52 1.98
CA SER A 136 -9.87 -9.35 1.22
C SER A 136 -11.14 -9.69 0.42
N SER A 137 -11.12 -10.81 -0.31
CA SER A 137 -12.29 -11.31 -1.05
C SER A 137 -13.52 -11.60 -0.16
N CYS A 138 -13.30 -12.05 1.08
CA CYS A 138 -14.36 -12.27 2.05
C CYS A 138 -14.90 -10.95 2.63
N PHE A 139 -14.04 -9.98 2.90
CA PHE A 139 -14.45 -8.63 3.32
C PHE A 139 -15.26 -7.93 2.20
N GLU A 140 -14.85 -8.02 0.93
CA GLU A 140 -15.63 -7.51 -0.22
C GLU A 140 -16.98 -8.23 -0.41
N GLN A 141 -17.14 -9.45 0.12
CA GLN A 141 -18.42 -10.18 0.11
C GLN A 141 -19.32 -9.80 1.29
N ILE A 142 -18.76 -9.59 2.47
CA ILE A 142 -19.48 -9.17 3.69
C ILE A 142 -19.93 -7.71 3.59
N PHE A 143 -19.02 -6.85 3.16
CA PHE A 143 -19.17 -5.40 3.07
C PHE A 143 -19.25 -5.04 1.59
N ASN A 144 -20.45 -4.70 1.12
CA ASN A 144 -20.74 -4.44 -0.29
C ASN A 144 -21.93 -3.46 -0.43
N ASN A 145 -22.27 -3.07 -1.66
CA ASN A 145 -23.34 -2.08 -1.91
C ASN A 145 -24.76 -2.55 -1.52
N ASP A 146 -25.00 -3.85 -1.32
CA ASP A 146 -26.31 -4.39 -0.89
C ASP A 146 -26.44 -4.45 0.64
N THR A 147 -25.33 -4.25 1.37
CA THR A 147 -25.23 -4.35 2.83
C THR A 147 -24.94 -3.00 3.48
N LEU A 148 -24.05 -2.20 2.87
CA LEU A 148 -23.67 -0.86 3.32
C LEU A 148 -24.28 0.19 2.38
N HIS A 149 -25.23 0.98 2.88
CA HIS A 149 -25.71 2.18 2.19
C HIS A 149 -25.17 3.47 2.81
N CYS A 150 -24.73 3.42 4.07
CA CYS A 150 -24.22 4.56 4.82
C CYS A 150 -22.69 4.56 4.99
N PHE A 151 -21.99 3.52 4.53
CA PHE A 151 -20.53 3.43 4.61
C PHE A 151 -19.92 3.00 3.27
N THR A 152 -18.71 3.46 2.98
CA THR A 152 -17.78 2.75 2.09
C THR A 152 -16.74 2.03 2.93
N HIS A 153 -16.10 0.99 2.36
CA HIS A 153 -15.08 0.23 3.07
C HIS A 153 -13.75 0.21 2.30
N SER A 154 -12.67 -0.21 2.96
CA SER A 154 -11.38 -0.52 2.36
C SER A 154 -10.64 -1.53 3.23
N PHE A 155 -10.20 -2.64 2.65
CA PHE A 155 -9.35 -3.64 3.32
C PHE A 155 -7.94 -3.56 2.72
N LEU A 156 -7.00 -2.97 3.45
CA LEU A 156 -5.68 -2.57 2.95
C LEU A 156 -4.56 -3.33 3.68
N PRO A 157 -3.49 -3.75 2.99
CA PRO A 157 -2.32 -4.31 3.66
C PRO A 157 -1.53 -3.20 4.35
N TYR A 158 -0.88 -3.53 5.47
CA TYR A 158 -0.13 -2.59 6.31
C TYR A 158 1.27 -3.13 6.69
N GLY A 159 2.03 -2.32 7.42
CA GLY A 159 3.28 -2.71 8.08
C GLY A 159 4.34 -3.29 7.16
N SER A 160 5.11 -4.27 7.67
CA SER A 160 6.18 -4.92 6.89
C SER A 160 5.67 -5.64 5.65
N PHE A 161 4.45 -6.21 5.73
CA PHE A 161 3.83 -6.90 4.59
C PHE A 161 3.60 -5.93 3.44
N ARG A 162 2.90 -4.80 3.67
CA ARG A 162 2.66 -3.72 2.67
C ARG A 162 3.93 -3.21 2.02
N ILE A 163 5.01 -3.09 2.79
CA ILE A 163 6.33 -2.61 2.36
C ILE A 163 7.11 -3.70 1.60
N GLY A 164 6.67 -4.95 1.61
CA GLY A 164 7.33 -6.06 0.89
C GLY A 164 8.65 -6.50 1.53
N ILE A 165 8.79 -6.36 2.85
CA ILE A 165 9.98 -6.79 3.61
C ILE A 165 9.61 -7.87 4.62
N ASN A 166 10.60 -8.66 5.04
CA ASN A 166 10.38 -9.74 5.99
C ASN A 166 9.70 -9.23 7.29
N GLY A 167 8.67 -9.96 7.70
CA GLY A 167 7.83 -9.69 8.87
C GLY A 167 7.24 -11.00 9.40
N GLN A 168 6.76 -11.02 10.64
CA GLN A 168 6.12 -12.22 11.17
C GLN A 168 4.67 -12.30 10.67
N ASP A 169 3.93 -11.22 10.85
CA ASP A 169 2.49 -11.18 10.62
C ASP A 169 2.13 -10.42 9.33
N VAL A 170 0.89 -10.62 8.90
CA VAL A 170 0.23 -9.87 7.83
C VAL A 170 -0.62 -8.79 8.50
N ASP A 171 -0.05 -7.61 8.68
CA ASP A 171 -0.78 -6.47 9.21
C ASP A 171 -1.78 -5.97 8.14
N THR A 172 -3.03 -5.74 8.51
CA THR A 172 -4.07 -5.20 7.61
C THR A 172 -4.94 -4.18 8.33
N VAL A 173 -5.47 -3.23 7.57
CA VAL A 173 -6.39 -2.22 8.07
C VAL A 173 -7.73 -2.36 7.36
N PHE A 174 -8.79 -2.46 8.15
CA PHE A 174 -10.16 -2.40 7.68
C PHE A 174 -10.78 -1.06 8.06
N ILE A 175 -10.98 -0.19 7.07
CA ILE A 175 -11.58 1.14 7.24
C ILE A 175 -13.03 1.11 6.76
N LEU A 176 -13.96 1.55 7.60
CA LEU A 176 -15.34 1.89 7.27
C LEU A 176 -15.48 3.42 7.30
N ASN A 177 -15.73 4.06 6.16
CA ASN A 177 -15.91 5.51 6.06
C ASN A 177 -17.40 5.83 5.92
N GLU A 178 -17.98 6.52 6.90
CA GLU A 178 -19.36 6.96 6.83
C GLU A 178 -19.56 8.00 5.71
N ILE A 179 -20.58 7.78 4.89
CA ILE A 179 -21.01 8.66 3.80
C ILE A 179 -22.39 9.23 4.09
N LYS A 180 -22.67 10.41 3.52
CA LYS A 180 -23.99 11.04 3.67
C LYS A 180 -25.04 10.20 2.93
N CYS A 181 -25.91 9.58 3.72
CA CYS A 181 -27.08 8.82 3.27
C CYS A 181 -28.33 9.39 3.95
N ASP A 182 -29.51 9.20 3.35
CA ASP A 182 -30.78 9.48 4.03
C ASP A 182 -30.99 8.42 5.12
N ASN A 183 -31.37 8.83 6.34
CA ASN A 183 -31.62 7.90 7.42
C ASN A 183 -32.73 6.89 7.07
N ASN A 184 -33.66 7.23 6.17
CA ASN A 184 -34.68 6.31 5.66
C ASN A 184 -34.14 5.25 4.67
N GLN A 185 -32.86 5.32 4.29
CA GLN A 185 -32.20 4.40 3.37
C GLN A 185 -31.11 3.55 4.06
N ALA A 186 -30.84 3.79 5.36
CA ALA A 186 -29.90 2.99 6.13
C ALA A 186 -30.37 1.54 6.23
N THR A 187 -29.45 0.60 6.10
CA THR A 187 -29.72 -0.81 6.42
C THR A 187 -29.64 -1.04 7.93
N SER A 188 -30.21 -2.13 8.43
CA SER A 188 -29.99 -2.55 9.83
C SER A 188 -28.52 -2.84 10.14
N PHE A 189 -27.70 -3.05 9.11
CA PHE A 189 -26.25 -3.23 9.21
C PHE A 189 -25.53 -1.88 9.36
N ASP A 190 -25.93 -0.85 8.60
CA ASP A 190 -25.46 0.53 8.81
C ASP A 190 -25.79 1.03 10.23
N GLU A 191 -26.98 0.72 10.74
CA GLU A 191 -27.40 1.07 12.10
C GLU A 191 -26.53 0.39 13.16
N ALA A 192 -26.29 -0.92 13.05
CA ALA A 192 -25.40 -1.65 13.96
C ALA A 192 -23.97 -1.07 13.98
N LEU A 193 -23.39 -0.74 12.83
CA LEU A 193 -22.07 -0.12 12.75
C LEU A 193 -22.04 1.29 13.39
N ARG A 194 -23.14 2.05 13.30
CA ARG A 194 -23.27 3.38 13.96
C ARG A 194 -23.38 3.29 15.48
N GLU A 195 -24.01 2.24 16.01
CA GLU A 195 -24.06 1.98 17.46
C GLU A 195 -22.70 1.53 17.99
N LEU A 196 -22.04 0.60 17.27
CA LEU A 196 -20.77 -0.01 17.68
C LEU A 196 -19.53 0.88 17.49
N LYS A 197 -19.63 2.04 16.81
CA LYS A 197 -18.49 2.94 16.54
C LYS A 197 -17.72 3.40 17.79
N HIS A 198 -18.38 3.44 18.94
CA HIS A 198 -17.81 3.85 20.23
C HIS A 198 -17.61 2.66 21.19
N ASP A 199 -17.84 1.42 20.73
CA ASP A 199 -17.56 0.19 21.45
C ASP A 199 -16.59 -0.71 20.65
N PRO A 200 -15.27 -0.57 20.88
CA PRO A 200 -14.27 -1.42 20.24
C PRO A 200 -14.42 -2.92 20.55
N THR A 201 -15.06 -3.30 21.66
CA THR A 201 -15.25 -4.72 22.00
C THR A 201 -16.43 -5.28 21.23
N GLY A 202 -17.59 -4.62 21.26
CA GLY A 202 -18.76 -4.99 20.47
C GLY A 202 -18.49 -4.96 18.96
N LEU A 203 -17.68 -4.02 18.47
CA LEU A 203 -17.27 -3.98 17.06
C LEU A 203 -16.38 -5.17 16.67
N ASN A 204 -15.42 -5.54 17.53
CA ASN A 204 -14.62 -6.76 17.37
C ASN A 204 -15.49 -8.02 17.35
N ASP A 205 -16.44 -8.12 18.30
CA ASP A 205 -17.38 -9.24 18.39
C ASP A 205 -18.22 -9.35 17.11
N HIS A 206 -18.85 -8.26 16.69
CA HIS A 206 -19.70 -8.20 15.50
C HIS A 206 -18.95 -8.60 14.22
N ILE A 207 -17.72 -8.11 14.02
CA ILE A 207 -16.93 -8.46 12.83
C ILE A 207 -16.46 -9.92 12.89
N VAL A 208 -16.08 -10.44 14.05
CA VAL A 208 -15.75 -11.88 14.19
C VAL A 208 -16.97 -12.75 13.90
N ASP A 209 -18.18 -12.39 14.35
CA ASP A 209 -19.41 -13.14 14.07
C ASP A 209 -19.76 -13.14 12.57
N LEU A 210 -19.58 -12.02 11.86
CA LEU A 210 -19.73 -11.94 10.40
C LEU A 210 -18.71 -12.82 9.67
N LEU A 211 -17.45 -12.80 10.12
CA LEU A 211 -16.40 -13.64 9.57
C LEU A 211 -16.71 -15.12 9.83
N GLU A 212 -17.07 -15.52 11.05
CA GLU A 212 -17.43 -16.90 11.38
C GLU A 212 -18.67 -17.41 10.64
N THR A 213 -19.65 -16.55 10.36
CA THR A 213 -20.84 -16.93 9.59
C THR A 213 -20.54 -17.10 8.10
N GLN A 214 -19.81 -16.17 7.48
CA GLN A 214 -19.55 -16.17 6.02
C GLN A 214 -18.32 -17.00 5.60
N ILE A 215 -17.28 -17.12 6.42
CA ILE A 215 -16.08 -17.92 6.13
C ILE A 215 -16.36 -19.44 6.15
N ASN A 216 -17.54 -19.86 6.62
CA ASN A 216 -17.99 -21.26 6.65
C ASN A 216 -17.89 -22.01 5.31
N GLY A 217 -17.84 -21.31 4.16
CA GLY A 217 -17.61 -21.92 2.85
C GLY A 217 -16.12 -21.98 2.41
N THR A 218 -15.34 -20.93 2.68
CA THR A 218 -14.10 -20.65 1.90
C THR A 218 -12.81 -20.92 2.65
N MET A 219 -12.74 -20.66 3.97
CA MET A 219 -11.49 -20.81 4.76
C MET A 219 -11.69 -21.42 6.15
N LYS A 220 -12.89 -21.88 6.51
CA LYS A 220 -13.17 -22.40 7.87
C LYS A 220 -12.15 -23.42 8.37
N ASN A 221 -11.73 -24.33 7.48
CA ASN A 221 -10.79 -25.41 7.80
C ASN A 221 -9.31 -24.97 7.76
N GLU A 222 -9.02 -23.73 7.36
CA GLU A 222 -7.67 -23.14 7.36
C GLU A 222 -7.40 -22.32 8.63
N ILE A 223 -8.44 -21.78 9.26
CA ILE A 223 -8.36 -20.93 10.46
C ILE A 223 -8.32 -21.83 11.71
N LEU A 224 -7.27 -21.65 12.52
CA LEU A 224 -7.12 -22.32 13.80
C LEU A 224 -7.99 -21.64 14.88
N HIS A 225 -7.92 -20.32 14.99
CA HIS A 225 -8.74 -19.52 15.91
C HIS A 225 -8.67 -18.01 15.63
N TYR A 226 -9.69 -17.29 16.08
CA TYR A 226 -9.70 -15.83 16.18
C TYR A 226 -9.24 -15.38 17.58
N ARG A 227 -8.53 -14.26 17.67
CA ARG A 227 -8.23 -13.56 18.94
C ARG A 227 -8.69 -12.11 18.83
N LYS A 228 -9.60 -11.73 19.70
CA LYS A 228 -10.03 -10.34 19.90
C LYS A 228 -9.06 -9.70 20.89
N ILE A 229 -8.29 -8.72 20.44
CA ILE A 229 -7.29 -8.04 21.25
C ILE A 229 -7.90 -6.73 21.74
N GLN A 230 -8.03 -6.60 23.06
CA GLN A 230 -8.45 -5.36 23.70
C GLN A 230 -7.25 -4.40 23.74
N ALA A 231 -7.20 -3.51 22.76
CA ALA A 231 -6.29 -2.38 22.68
C ALA A 231 -7.08 -1.08 22.58
N LEU A 232 -6.37 0.05 22.43
CA LEU A 232 -6.99 1.37 22.23
C LEU A 232 -7.78 1.46 20.91
N PHE A 233 -7.50 0.54 19.98
CA PHE A 233 -8.25 0.30 18.75
C PHE A 233 -8.74 -1.16 18.70
N PRO A 234 -9.86 -1.46 18.00
CA PRO A 234 -10.29 -2.84 17.81
C PRO A 234 -9.32 -3.60 16.90
N ILE A 235 -8.69 -4.66 17.45
CA ILE A 235 -7.77 -5.53 16.72
C ILE A 235 -8.27 -6.97 16.76
N ILE A 236 -8.36 -7.59 15.58
CA ILE A 236 -8.72 -9.00 15.38
C ILE A 236 -7.51 -9.73 14.81
N SER A 237 -6.91 -10.64 15.58
CA SER A 237 -5.85 -11.52 15.11
C SER A 237 -6.44 -12.86 14.65
N ILE A 238 -6.35 -13.16 13.35
CA ILE A 238 -6.69 -14.46 12.77
C ILE A 238 -5.42 -15.31 12.73
N VAL A 239 -5.47 -16.52 13.30
CA VAL A 239 -4.37 -17.48 13.25
C VAL A 239 -4.78 -18.66 12.39
N PHE A 240 -3.94 -19.03 11.42
CA PHE A 240 -4.16 -20.15 10.51
C PHE A 240 -3.37 -21.39 10.96
N HIS A 241 -3.82 -22.58 10.54
CA HIS A 241 -3.16 -23.85 10.86
C HIS A 241 -1.70 -23.93 10.36
N ASP A 242 -1.37 -23.23 9.27
CA ASP A 242 -0.01 -23.14 8.71
C ASP A 242 0.91 -22.13 9.42
N GLN A 243 0.47 -21.63 10.59
CA GLN A 243 1.11 -20.60 11.44
C GLN A 243 1.13 -19.19 10.83
N THR A 244 0.46 -18.96 9.70
CA THR A 244 0.22 -17.58 9.22
C THR A 244 -0.66 -16.86 10.24
N LYS A 245 -0.32 -15.61 10.56
CA LYS A 245 -1.11 -14.72 11.41
C LYS A 245 -1.43 -13.46 10.62
N VAL A 246 -2.69 -13.07 10.63
CA VAL A 246 -3.18 -11.80 10.07
C VAL A 246 -3.69 -10.97 11.23
N GLU A 247 -3.26 -9.71 11.33
CA GLU A 247 -3.77 -8.74 12.30
C GLU A 247 -4.63 -7.72 11.56
N ILE A 248 -5.94 -7.75 11.81
CA ILE A 248 -6.90 -6.81 11.23
C ILE A 248 -7.17 -5.73 12.27
N PHE A 249 -6.72 -4.52 11.98
CA PHE A 249 -7.01 -3.33 12.76
C PHE A 249 -8.25 -2.66 12.15
N VAL A 250 -9.31 -2.54 12.94
CA VAL A 250 -10.61 -2.05 12.49
C VAL A 250 -10.79 -0.58 12.83
N GLN A 251 -11.33 0.20 11.90
CA GLN A 251 -11.66 1.59 12.14
C GLN A 251 -12.97 2.02 11.46
N ILE A 252 -13.85 2.67 12.24
CA ILE A 252 -14.99 3.42 11.72
C ILE A 252 -14.65 4.92 11.74
N LYS A 253 -14.83 5.59 10.61
CA LYS A 253 -14.64 7.03 10.43
C LYS A 253 -15.99 7.68 10.17
N THR A 254 -16.50 8.43 11.15
CA THR A 254 -17.75 9.19 11.00
C THR A 254 -17.55 10.45 10.15
N ILE A 255 -18.65 10.97 9.61
CA ILE A 255 -18.65 12.31 9.02
C ILE A 255 -18.39 13.31 10.14
N LYS A 256 -17.27 14.06 10.09
CA LYS A 256 -17.10 15.21 10.98
C LYS A 256 -18.17 16.24 10.66
N GLU A 257 -19.10 16.46 11.59
CA GLU A 257 -19.93 17.67 11.56
C GLU A 257 -19.01 18.89 11.61
N GLN A 258 -19.29 19.90 10.78
CA GLN A 258 -18.50 21.14 10.77
C GLN A 258 -18.87 22.01 11.98
N SER A 259 -18.43 21.60 13.16
CA SER A 259 -18.47 22.43 14.35
C SER A 259 -17.45 23.56 14.22
N ASN A 260 -17.96 24.80 14.12
CA ASN A 260 -17.14 26.02 14.16
C ASN A 260 -16.62 26.25 15.58
N VAL A 261 -15.63 25.47 16.04
CA VAL A 261 -14.91 25.73 17.29
C VAL A 261 -13.42 25.58 17.06
N GLN A 262 -12.72 26.71 17.12
CA GLN A 262 -11.27 26.75 17.16
C GLN A 262 -10.82 26.76 18.63
N THR A 263 -10.69 25.57 19.23
CA THR A 263 -10.07 25.40 20.56
C THR A 263 -9.04 24.28 20.55
N CYS A 264 -8.01 24.51 21.36
CA CYS A 264 -6.79 23.74 21.54
C CYS A 264 -6.98 22.24 21.80
N GLN A 265 -6.01 21.47 21.30
CA GLN A 265 -5.35 20.32 21.95
C GLN A 265 -6.16 19.59 23.04
N ASP A 266 -6.67 18.38 22.73
CA ASP A 266 -6.46 17.13 23.49
C ASP A 266 -7.39 15.96 23.03
N ASP A 267 -7.84 15.96 21.77
CA ASP A 267 -8.62 14.84 21.21
C ASP A 267 -7.72 13.68 20.77
N PHE A 268 -7.53 12.68 21.65
CA PHE A 268 -6.85 11.41 21.36
C PHE A 268 -7.76 10.43 20.59
N ASP A 269 -8.47 10.96 19.60
CA ASP A 269 -9.61 10.32 18.92
C ASP A 269 -9.20 9.71 17.58
N GLY A 270 -8.96 8.38 17.52
CA GLY A 270 -9.06 7.56 16.30
C GLY A 270 -8.07 7.81 15.14
N GLU A 271 -7.58 9.02 14.94
CA GLU A 271 -6.94 9.46 13.70
C GLU A 271 -5.51 8.95 13.57
N GLU A 272 -4.82 8.62 14.66
CA GLU A 272 -3.45 8.08 14.65
C GLU A 272 -3.33 6.80 13.81
N PHE A 273 -4.40 6.02 13.71
CA PHE A 273 -4.40 4.79 12.91
C PHE A 273 -4.58 5.04 11.39
N ILE A 274 -5.40 6.04 11.03
CA ILE A 274 -5.49 6.58 9.66
C ILE A 274 -4.17 7.21 9.26
N HIS A 275 -3.54 7.96 10.18
CA HIS A 275 -2.18 8.47 10.02
C HIS A 275 -1.25 7.32 9.67
N GLY A 276 -1.19 6.24 10.46
CA GLY A 276 -0.44 5.02 10.11
C GLY A 276 -0.54 4.60 8.63
N VAL A 277 -1.74 4.27 8.13
CA VAL A 277 -1.94 3.85 6.73
C VAL A 277 -1.54 4.93 5.73
N HIS A 278 -2.00 6.17 5.94
CA HIS A 278 -1.70 7.27 5.03
C HIS A 278 -0.22 7.65 5.07
N ASP A 279 0.45 7.42 6.19
CA ASP A 279 1.85 7.72 6.42
C ASP A 279 2.75 6.63 5.84
N ILE A 280 2.32 5.36 5.80
CA ILE A 280 2.95 4.35 4.92
C ILE A 280 2.76 4.72 3.45
N GLU A 281 1.57 5.13 3.00
CA GLU A 281 1.40 5.55 1.60
C GLU A 281 2.23 6.83 1.29
N ARG A 282 2.34 7.78 2.22
CA ARG A 282 3.22 8.96 2.11
C ARG A 282 4.71 8.61 2.16
N LEU A 283 5.07 7.52 2.82
CA LEU A 283 6.42 6.95 2.91
C LEU A 283 6.80 6.16 1.65
N LEU A 284 5.81 5.66 0.90
CA LEU A 284 6.01 4.99 -0.39
C LEU A 284 5.85 5.93 -1.60
N ILE A 285 5.12 7.05 -1.43
CA ILE A 285 5.53 8.36 -1.96
C ILE A 285 6.86 8.75 -1.26
N TYR A 286 7.60 9.75 -1.72
CA TYR A 286 8.90 10.17 -1.15
C TYR A 286 10.06 9.15 -1.25
N VAL A 287 9.87 7.84 -1.03
CA VAL A 287 10.85 6.80 -1.39
C VAL A 287 11.11 6.84 -2.89
N TYR A 288 12.38 6.99 -3.27
CA TYR A 288 12.81 7.17 -4.66
C TYR A 288 12.92 5.84 -5.43
N SER A 289 13.40 4.79 -4.77
CA SER A 289 13.54 3.44 -5.31
C SER A 289 13.05 2.42 -4.27
N PRO A 290 11.85 1.83 -4.46
CA PRO A 290 11.31 0.85 -3.52
C PRO A 290 12.25 -0.35 -3.27
N PRO A 291 12.91 -0.97 -4.28
CA PRO A 291 13.80 -2.10 -4.03
C PRO A 291 15.05 -1.76 -3.19
N ILE A 292 15.70 -0.61 -3.43
CA ILE A 292 16.86 -0.18 -2.63
C ILE A 292 16.41 0.12 -1.20
N PHE A 293 15.27 0.80 -1.04
CA PHE A 293 14.67 1.07 0.26
C PHE A 293 14.32 -0.22 1.01
N GLN A 294 13.73 -1.23 0.35
CA GLN A 294 13.42 -2.53 0.94
C GLN A 294 14.70 -3.24 1.45
N HIS A 295 15.76 -3.30 0.64
CA HIS A 295 17.04 -3.88 1.06
C HIS A 295 17.62 -3.13 2.25
N PHE A 296 17.71 -1.81 2.15
CA PHE A 296 18.29 -0.97 3.18
C PHE A 296 17.52 -1.04 4.50
N LEU A 297 16.20 -0.93 4.48
CA LEU A 297 15.34 -1.06 5.66
C LEU A 297 15.41 -2.47 6.26
N THR A 298 15.46 -3.53 5.45
CA THR A 298 15.62 -4.91 5.93
C THR A 298 16.95 -5.08 6.69
N PHE A 299 18.05 -4.55 6.14
CA PHE A 299 19.35 -4.60 6.80
C PHE A 299 19.38 -3.78 8.10
N ILE A 300 18.89 -2.54 8.09
CA ILE A 300 18.86 -1.68 9.28
C ILE A 300 17.94 -2.26 10.38
N ARG A 301 16.79 -2.85 10.03
CA ARG A 301 15.93 -3.53 11.01
C ARG A 301 16.63 -4.74 11.64
N ALA A 302 17.30 -5.57 10.83
CA ALA A 302 18.05 -6.72 11.33
C ALA A 302 19.21 -6.29 12.24
N TRP A 303 19.97 -5.26 11.86
CA TRP A 303 21.00 -4.66 12.71
C TRP A 303 20.40 -4.17 14.04
N ALA A 304 19.34 -3.35 13.99
CA ALA A 304 18.69 -2.78 15.18
C ALA A 304 18.17 -3.86 16.14
N GLN A 305 17.65 -4.96 15.61
CA GLN A 305 17.23 -6.13 16.40
C GLN A 305 18.42 -6.81 17.07
N GLN A 306 19.53 -7.02 16.36
CA GLN A 306 20.75 -7.65 16.91
C GLN A 306 21.43 -6.80 18.00
N VAL A 307 21.38 -5.47 17.90
CA VAL A 307 21.94 -4.56 18.93
C VAL A 307 20.94 -4.17 20.03
N GLY A 308 19.71 -4.69 20.00
CA GLY A 308 18.70 -4.44 21.04
C GLY A 308 18.02 -3.06 20.98
N LEU A 309 18.06 -2.38 19.84
CA LEU A 309 17.46 -1.05 19.62
C LEU A 309 16.12 -1.10 18.87
N TYR A 310 15.46 -2.25 18.78
CA TYR A 310 14.19 -2.42 18.08
C TYR A 310 13.05 -2.73 19.06
N GLY A 311 12.04 -1.84 19.15
CA GLY A 311 10.81 -2.10 19.91
C GLY A 311 10.29 -0.88 20.68
N GLN A 312 9.15 -0.35 20.22
CA GLN A 312 8.47 0.81 20.81
C GLN A 312 8.05 0.59 22.28
N VAL A 313 7.62 -0.63 22.62
CA VAL A 313 7.24 -1.04 23.99
C VAL A 313 8.39 -0.87 24.99
N TYR A 314 9.63 -0.88 24.51
CA TYR A 314 10.84 -0.72 25.33
C TYR A 314 11.43 0.70 25.26
N GLY A 315 10.72 1.67 24.65
CA GLY A 315 11.20 3.04 24.47
C GLY A 315 12.16 3.23 23.28
N TYR A 316 12.39 2.20 22.47
CA TYR A 316 13.18 2.29 21.24
C TYR A 316 12.30 2.55 20.01
N LEU A 317 12.92 2.66 18.84
CA LEU A 317 12.20 2.93 17.60
C LEU A 317 11.33 1.74 17.16
N SER A 318 10.14 2.05 16.64
CA SER A 318 9.23 1.07 16.04
C SER A 318 9.69 0.68 14.64
N GLY A 319 9.13 -0.41 14.08
CA GLY A 319 9.38 -0.78 12.68
C GLY A 319 9.04 0.33 11.68
N TYR A 320 8.00 1.12 11.98
CA TYR A 320 7.61 2.28 11.18
C TYR A 320 8.58 3.46 11.34
N SER A 321 9.06 3.74 12.56
CA SER A 321 10.07 4.78 12.81
C SER A 321 11.39 4.49 12.08
N TRP A 322 11.85 3.22 12.07
CA TRP A 322 12.99 2.81 11.27
C TRP A 322 12.75 2.98 9.77
N ALA A 323 11.52 2.74 9.30
CA ALA A 323 11.14 2.93 7.91
C ALA A 323 11.21 4.41 7.48
N ILE A 324 10.74 5.35 8.31
CA ILE A 324 10.90 6.80 8.06
C ILE A 324 12.37 7.18 7.95
N LEU A 325 13.22 6.76 8.90
CA LEU A 325 14.65 7.09 8.87
C LEU A 325 15.34 6.53 7.62
N CYS A 326 15.03 5.29 7.25
CA CYS A 326 15.59 4.67 6.05
C CYS A 326 15.12 5.40 4.78
N ALA A 327 13.84 5.80 4.69
CA ALA A 327 13.33 6.57 3.56
C ALA A 327 13.95 7.96 3.46
N TYR A 328 14.16 8.66 4.58
CA TYR A 328 14.86 9.94 4.61
C TYR A 328 16.29 9.83 4.07
N ILE A 329 17.04 8.82 4.52
CA ILE A 329 18.41 8.56 4.07
C ILE A 329 18.44 8.14 2.59
N CYS A 330 17.56 7.22 2.16
CA CYS A 330 17.39 6.89 0.75
C CYS A 330 17.06 8.13 -0.10
N HIS A 331 16.11 8.98 0.31
CA HIS A 331 15.76 10.18 -0.44
C HIS A 331 16.93 11.17 -0.49
N LYS A 332 17.57 11.47 0.64
CA LYS A 332 18.67 12.43 0.73
C LYS A 332 19.89 12.06 -0.11
N PHE A 333 20.22 10.78 -0.21
CA PHE A 333 21.45 10.31 -0.88
C PHE A 333 21.23 9.61 -2.23
N LEU A 334 20.00 9.21 -2.57
CA LEU A 334 19.65 8.63 -3.89
C LEU A 334 18.88 9.61 -4.79
N ALA A 335 17.98 10.46 -4.26
CA ALA A 335 17.25 11.41 -5.11
C ALA A 335 18.12 12.44 -5.87
N PRO A 336 19.32 12.85 -5.39
CA PRO A 336 20.20 13.74 -6.17
C PRO A 336 21.01 13.02 -7.26
N ILE A 337 21.02 11.69 -7.30
CA ILE A 337 22.00 10.91 -8.09
C ILE A 337 21.31 9.69 -8.73
N LYS A 338 21.40 9.60 -10.07
CA LYS A 338 20.93 8.50 -10.96
C LYS A 338 19.50 8.64 -11.49
N SER A 339 19.36 8.59 -12.81
CA SER A 339 18.13 8.14 -13.47
C SER A 339 17.86 6.68 -13.10
N LEU A 340 16.62 6.21 -13.16
CA LEU A 340 16.31 4.82 -12.79
C LEU A 340 17.10 3.76 -13.59
N SER A 341 17.55 4.07 -14.81
CA SER A 341 18.48 3.23 -15.59
C SER A 341 19.85 2.98 -14.94
N SER A 342 20.27 3.77 -13.94
CA SER A 342 21.49 3.53 -13.16
C SER A 342 21.22 3.02 -11.73
N ILE A 343 19.95 2.91 -11.32
CA ILE A 343 19.52 2.12 -10.16
C ILE A 343 19.64 0.62 -10.43
N GLU A 344 19.42 0.17 -11.67
CA GLU A 344 19.70 -1.22 -12.08
C GLU A 344 21.18 -1.64 -11.90
N GLN A 345 22.06 -0.67 -11.70
CA GLN A 345 23.50 -0.84 -11.46
C GLN A 345 23.91 -0.47 -10.02
N PHE A 346 22.96 -0.45 -9.07
CA PHE A 346 23.26 -0.10 -7.68
C PHE A 346 24.15 -1.15 -7.02
N SER A 347 25.39 -0.76 -6.71
CA SER A 347 26.45 -1.69 -6.30
C SER A 347 26.44 -2.01 -4.80
N ILE A 348 27.09 -3.09 -4.40
CA ILE A 348 27.27 -3.43 -2.98
C ILE A 348 28.10 -2.36 -2.24
N GLU A 349 29.05 -1.70 -2.91
CA GLU A 349 29.83 -0.59 -2.36
C GLU A 349 28.96 0.67 -2.16
N GLU A 350 28.05 0.96 -3.10
CA GLU A 350 27.07 2.05 -2.96
C GLU A 350 26.07 1.77 -1.83
N PHE A 351 25.64 0.52 -1.66
CA PHE A 351 24.83 0.08 -0.53
C PHE A 351 25.54 0.33 0.81
N PHE A 352 26.80 -0.09 0.95
CA PHE A 352 27.54 0.14 2.20
C PHE A 352 27.91 1.61 2.43
N SER A 353 28.04 2.42 1.37
CA SER A 353 28.11 3.88 1.49
C SER A 353 26.82 4.46 2.09
N LEU A 354 25.64 4.01 1.64
CA LEU A 354 24.35 4.41 2.21
C LEU A 354 24.21 4.00 3.69
N VAL A 355 24.67 2.79 4.04
CA VAL A 355 24.77 2.31 5.43
C VAL A 355 25.73 3.16 6.26
N GLN A 356 26.86 3.59 5.70
CA GLN A 356 27.78 4.49 6.39
C GLN A 356 27.14 5.86 6.67
N GLN A 357 26.41 6.43 5.69
CA GLN A 357 25.70 7.70 5.86
C GLN A 357 24.64 7.64 6.97
N PHE A 358 23.98 6.49 7.13
CA PHE A 358 23.02 6.24 8.21
C PHE A 358 23.64 6.37 9.59
N PHE A 359 24.84 5.80 9.79
CA PHE A 359 25.53 5.81 11.08
C PHE A 359 26.37 7.07 11.33
N SER A 360 26.52 7.94 10.33
CA SER A 360 27.21 9.24 10.45
C SER A 360 26.27 10.45 10.54
N THR A 361 24.95 10.23 10.49
CA THR A 361 23.91 11.25 10.64
C THR A 361 23.38 11.27 12.07
#